data_AF-A0A1I5DKA8-F1
#
_entry.id   AF-A0A1I5DKA8-F1
#
_cell.length_a   1.000
_cell.length_b   1.000
_cell.length_c   1.000
_cell.angle_alpha   90.00
_cell.angle_beta   90.00
_cell.angle_gamma   90.00
#
_symmetry.space_group_name_H-M   'P 1'
#
loop_
_entity.id
_entity.type
_entity.pdbx_description
1 polymer ?
#
loop_
_entity_poly.entity_id
_entity_poly.type
_entity_poly.pdbx_seq_one_letter_code
_entity_poly.pdbx_strand_id
1 'polypeptide(L)'
;MVDREMSDQGMAKFYIETDLKESRYEKRLLATVDNSLYYSFYPDKIVKQTSEHKELIYTLYFDRLPDNYNRKSFKKISATDSIILSKGSTILDSLGWTDYQKPNEARAFLIEVNYYHGYPKNKRFKP
;
A
#
# COMPACT_ATOMS: atom_id res chain seq x y z
N MET A 1 9.15 16.87 3.98
CA MET A 1 10.46 16.60 3.36
C MET A 1 10.30 15.37 2.49
N VAL A 2 10.70 15.43 1.21
CA VAL A 2 10.46 14.36 0.22
C VAL A 2 11.81 13.72 -0.07
N ASP A 3 12.07 12.56 0.52
CA ASP A 3 13.25 11.76 0.16
C ASP A 3 12.93 10.98 -1.12
N ARG A 4 13.72 11.21 -2.19
CA ARG A 4 13.54 10.58 -3.50
C ARG A 4 14.72 9.66 -3.76
N GLU A 5 14.59 8.38 -3.42
CA GLU A 5 15.50 7.36 -3.94
C GLU A 5 14.88 6.68 -5.16
N MET A 6 15.50 6.87 -6.33
CA MET A 6 15.21 6.11 -7.55
C MET A 6 15.89 4.74 -7.46
N SER A 7 15.18 3.70 -7.89
CA SER A 7 15.69 2.32 -7.94
C SER A 7 15.40 1.70 -9.32
N ASP A 8 16.42 1.14 -9.97
CA ASP A 8 16.49 0.74 -11.39
C ASP A 8 15.72 -0.54 -11.81
N GLN A 9 14.51 -0.81 -11.33
CA GLN A 9 13.74 -2.01 -11.75
C GLN A 9 12.27 -1.74 -12.06
N GLY A 10 12.01 -0.59 -12.70
CA GLY A 10 10.70 0.09 -12.74
C GLY A 10 10.69 1.19 -11.68
N MET A 11 10.21 2.38 -12.00
CA MET A 11 10.36 3.55 -11.11
C MET A 11 9.43 3.45 -9.90
N ALA A 12 9.80 2.61 -8.93
CA ALA A 12 9.23 2.64 -7.60
C ALA A 12 9.68 3.95 -6.93
N LYS A 13 8.74 4.81 -6.56
CA LYS A 13 9.03 6.05 -5.82
C LYS A 13 8.37 5.96 -4.45
N PHE A 14 9.12 6.34 -3.43
CA PHE A 14 8.67 6.37 -2.04
C PHE A 14 8.44 7.80 -1.58
N TYR A 15 7.41 8.02 -0.76
CA TYR A 15 7.04 9.31 -0.23
C TYR A 15 6.60 9.17 1.22
N ILE A 16 7.01 10.11 2.06
CA ILE A 16 6.44 10.26 3.40
C ILE A 16 5.30 11.27 3.30
N GLU A 17 4.13 10.87 3.79
CA GLU A 17 2.98 11.75 3.94
C GLU A 17 2.68 11.94 5.42
N THR A 18 2.57 13.19 5.85
CA THR A 18 2.25 13.59 7.23
C THR A 18 0.91 14.35 7.24
N ASP A 19 0.38 14.59 8.45
CA ASP A 19 -0.81 15.42 8.68
C ASP A 19 -2.06 14.88 7.95
N LEU A 20 -2.22 13.55 7.98
CA LEU A 20 -3.33 12.86 7.33
C LEU A 20 -4.67 13.28 7.95
N LYS A 21 -5.42 14.12 7.23
CA LYS A 21 -6.69 14.74 7.69
C LYS A 21 -7.84 13.75 7.94
N GLU A 22 -7.75 12.54 7.42
CA GLU A 22 -8.75 11.48 7.56
C GLU A 22 -8.08 10.13 7.83
N SER A 23 -7.52 9.91 9.03
CA SER A 23 -7.35 8.55 9.55
C SER A 23 -6.88 8.55 11.00
N ARG A 24 -6.97 7.39 11.64
CA ARG A 24 -6.38 7.09 12.95
C ARG A 24 -4.84 7.21 12.99
N TYR A 25 -4.20 7.73 11.94
CA TYR A 25 -2.75 7.73 11.76
C TYR A 25 -2.26 9.13 11.38
N GLU A 26 -1.14 9.55 11.96
CA GLU A 26 -0.55 10.89 11.72
C GLU A 26 0.33 10.95 10.47
N LYS A 27 0.91 9.80 10.07
CA LYS A 27 1.83 9.70 8.94
C LYS A 27 1.80 8.31 8.30
N ARG A 28 2.20 8.22 7.03
CA ARG A 28 2.36 6.95 6.30
C ARG A 28 3.54 7.02 5.33
N LEU A 29 4.09 5.86 4.99
CA LEU A 29 4.98 5.71 3.84
C LEU A 29 4.14 5.26 2.64
N LEU A 30 4.26 5.98 1.52
CA LEU A 30 3.60 5.69 0.25
C LEU A 30 4.64 5.21 -0.75
N ALA A 31 4.34 4.13 -1.49
CA ALA A 31 5.12 3.73 -2.66
C ALA A 31 4.24 3.74 -3.92
N THR A 32 4.77 4.22 -5.03
CA THR A 32 4.12 4.13 -6.35
C THR A 32 5.03 3.39 -7.31
N VAL A 33 4.49 2.48 -8.11
CA VAL A 33 5.21 1.78 -9.19
C VAL A 33 4.52 2.11 -10.51
N ASP A 34 5.28 2.68 -11.45
CA ASP A 34 4.84 3.05 -12.79
C ASP A 34 3.53 3.88 -12.82
N ASN A 35 3.27 4.65 -11.76
CA ASN A 35 2.04 5.41 -11.55
C ASN A 35 0.74 4.59 -11.66
N SER A 36 0.81 3.28 -11.44
CA SER A 36 -0.35 2.37 -11.58
C SER A 36 -0.58 1.49 -10.35
N LEU A 37 0.48 1.20 -9.59
CA LEU A 37 0.39 0.47 -8.33
C LEU A 37 0.75 1.40 -7.18
N TYR A 38 -0.09 1.42 -6.15
CA TYR A 38 0.09 2.27 -4.98
C TYR A 38 0.10 1.40 -3.74
N TYR A 39 1.11 1.58 -2.88
CA TYR A 39 1.23 0.90 -1.60
C TYR A 39 1.24 1.94 -0.50
N SER A 40 0.45 1.74 0.55
CA SER A 40 0.47 2.57 1.75
C SER A 40 0.83 1.70 2.94
N PHE A 41 1.89 2.10 3.64
CA PHE A 41 2.36 1.49 4.87
C PHE A 41 1.87 2.38 6.01
N TYR A 42 0.88 1.90 6.75
CA TYR A 42 0.39 2.49 7.99
C TYR A 42 1.01 1.74 9.18
N PRO A 43 0.94 2.30 10.40
CA PRO A 43 1.44 1.63 11.60
C PRO A 43 0.90 0.20 11.79
N ASP A 44 -0.39 -0.04 11.52
CA ASP A 44 -1.06 -1.31 11.81
C ASP A 44 -1.41 -2.13 10.56
N LYS A 45 -1.20 -1.60 9.35
CA LYS A 45 -1.54 -2.28 8.09
C LYS A 45 -0.72 -1.81 6.90
N ILE A 46 -0.54 -2.71 5.94
CA ILE A 46 -0.02 -2.39 4.61
C ILE A 46 -1.12 -2.66 3.60
N VAL A 47 -1.43 -1.67 2.76
CA VAL A 47 -2.45 -1.78 1.71
C VAL A 47 -1.87 -1.48 0.35
N LYS A 48 -2.43 -2.13 -0.66
CA LYS A 48 -2.14 -1.94 -2.07
C LYS A 48 -3.41 -1.56 -2.81
N GLN A 49 -3.28 -0.69 -3.80
CA GLN A 49 -4.34 -0.29 -4.73
C GLN A 49 -3.79 -0.25 -6.15
N THR A 50 -4.65 -0.41 -7.14
CA THR A 50 -4.30 -0.28 -8.56
C THR A 50 -5.13 0.78 -9.25
N SER A 51 -4.59 1.39 -10.29
CA SER A 51 -5.31 2.38 -11.11
C SER A 51 -6.45 1.77 -11.93
N GLU A 52 -6.32 0.48 -12.28
CA GLU A 52 -7.30 -0.29 -13.05
C GLU A 52 -8.54 -0.67 -12.22
N HIS A 53 -8.33 -1.05 -10.96
CA HIS A 53 -9.38 -1.52 -10.05
C HIS A 53 -9.44 -0.64 -8.81
N LYS A 54 -9.90 0.60 -8.98
CA LYS A 54 -9.94 1.62 -7.91
C LYS A 54 -10.89 1.26 -6.78
N GLU A 55 -11.86 0.41 -7.06
CA GLU A 55 -12.84 -0.14 -6.14
C GLU A 55 -12.26 -1.23 -5.22
N LEU A 56 -11.05 -1.72 -5.49
CA LEU A 56 -10.42 -2.79 -4.72
C LEU A 56 -9.27 -2.26 -3.87
N ILE A 57 -9.27 -2.68 -2.61
CA ILE A 57 -8.14 -2.54 -1.69
C ILE A 57 -7.58 -3.93 -1.44
N TYR A 58 -6.26 -4.04 -1.52
CA TYR A 58 -5.52 -5.27 -1.28
C TYR A 58 -4.76 -5.08 0.03
N THR A 59 -5.30 -5.60 1.13
CA THR A 59 -4.68 -5.47 2.47
C THR A 59 -3.78 -6.67 2.74
N LEU A 60 -2.56 -6.45 3.21
CA LEU A 60 -1.61 -7.52 3.51
C LEU A 60 -2.21 -8.45 4.58
N TYR A 61 -2.17 -9.76 4.31
CA TYR A 61 -2.81 -10.78 5.14
C TYR A 61 -1.77 -11.75 5.69
N PHE A 62 -1.80 -11.94 7.02
CA PHE A 62 -0.76 -12.66 7.76
C PHE A 62 -1.22 -14.02 8.30
N ASP A 63 -2.52 -14.18 8.52
CA ASP A 63 -3.05 -15.42 9.07
C ASP A 63 -2.93 -16.58 8.08
N ARG A 64 -3.17 -17.79 8.60
CA ARG A 64 -3.27 -18.98 7.77
C ARG A 64 -4.36 -18.78 6.73
N LEU A 65 -3.98 -18.93 5.45
CA LEU A 65 -4.96 -18.93 4.36
C LEU A 65 -5.97 -20.05 4.59
N PRO A 66 -7.27 -19.79 4.46
CA PRO A 66 -8.27 -20.80 4.69
C PRO A 66 -8.14 -21.90 3.63
N ASP A 67 -8.46 -23.14 4.01
CA ASP A 67 -8.27 -24.31 3.13
C ASP A 67 -9.11 -24.19 1.84
N ASN A 68 -10.20 -23.40 1.87
CA ASN A 68 -11.02 -23.03 0.73
C ASN A 68 -10.52 -21.78 -0.03
N TYR A 69 -9.19 -21.61 -0.12
CA TYR A 69 -8.52 -20.48 -0.77
C TYR A 69 -9.22 -20.08 -2.08
N ASN A 70 -9.79 -18.88 -2.08
CA ASN A 70 -10.49 -18.33 -3.23
C ASN A 70 -9.69 -17.17 -3.81
N ARG A 71 -9.33 -17.26 -5.10
CA ARG A 71 -8.65 -16.18 -5.83
C ARG A 71 -9.49 -14.89 -5.94
N LYS A 72 -10.79 -14.95 -5.65
CA LYS A 72 -11.67 -13.77 -5.56
C LYS A 72 -11.53 -13.02 -4.23
N SER A 73 -11.05 -13.68 -3.18
CA SER A 73 -10.89 -13.10 -1.84
C SER A 73 -9.43 -12.86 -1.50
N PHE A 74 -8.50 -13.61 -2.11
CA PHE A 74 -7.07 -13.48 -1.84
C PHE A 74 -6.27 -13.39 -3.13
N LYS A 75 -5.26 -12.51 -3.12
CA LYS A 75 -4.27 -12.36 -4.19
C LYS A 75 -2.89 -12.71 -3.65
N LYS A 76 -2.18 -13.60 -4.36
CA LYS A 76 -0.80 -13.94 -4.02
C LYS A 76 0.10 -12.72 -4.14
N ILE A 77 1.09 -12.63 -3.26
CA ILE A 77 2.18 -11.65 -3.33
C ILE A 77 3.01 -11.97 -4.58
N SER A 78 3.09 -11.03 -5.51
CA SER A 78 3.93 -11.14 -6.71
C SER A 78 5.39 -10.81 -6.41
N ALA A 79 6.30 -11.09 -7.36
CA ALA A 79 7.71 -10.70 -7.23
C ALA A 79 7.87 -9.18 -7.05
N THR A 80 7.11 -8.38 -7.80
CA THR A 80 7.08 -6.92 -7.66
C THR A 80 6.61 -6.52 -6.26
N ASP A 81 5.55 -7.15 -5.74
CA ASP A 81 5.06 -6.88 -4.38
C ASP A 81 6.17 -7.13 -3.35
N SER A 82 6.83 -8.28 -3.41
CA SER A 82 7.92 -8.63 -2.48
C SER A 82 9.05 -7.60 -2.47
N ILE A 83 9.43 -7.08 -3.64
CA ILE A 83 10.47 -6.05 -3.76
C ILE A 83 10.03 -4.75 -3.09
N ILE A 84 8.81 -4.29 -3.37
CA ILE A 84 8.30 -3.03 -2.80
C ILE A 84 8.12 -3.14 -1.28
N LEU A 85 7.60 -4.27 -0.80
CA LEU A 85 7.41 -4.54 0.63
C LEU A 85 8.75 -4.58 1.36
N SER A 86 9.75 -5.26 0.80
CA SER A 86 11.10 -5.33 1.36
C SER A 86 11.74 -3.94 1.44
N LYS A 87 11.72 -3.17 0.34
CA LYS A 87 12.26 -1.79 0.32
C LYS A 87 11.52 -0.87 1.28
N GLY A 88 10.19 -0.98 1.34
CA GLY A 88 9.38 -0.23 2.30
C GLY A 88 9.78 -0.52 3.74
N SER A 89 10.01 -1.80 4.09
CA SER A 89 10.50 -2.16 5.42
C SER A 89 11.85 -1.53 5.73
N THR A 90 12.81 -1.60 4.80
CA THR A 90 14.14 -0.99 4.97
C THR A 90 14.05 0.51 5.19
N ILE A 91 13.18 1.21 4.46
CA ILE A 91 12.96 2.65 4.65
C ILE A 91 12.37 2.93 6.05
N LEU A 92 11.37 2.16 6.47
CA LEU A 92 10.79 2.29 7.81
C LEU A 92 11.83 2.08 8.92
N ASP A 93 12.72 1.09 8.75
CA ASP A 93 13.82 0.83 9.67
C ASP A 93 14.82 1.99 9.71
N SER A 94 15.18 2.54 8.55
CA SER A 94 16.06 3.73 8.43
C SER A 94 15.46 4.97 9.11
N LEU A 95 14.14 5.13 9.04
CA LEU A 95 13.41 6.23 9.68
C LEU A 95 13.20 6.00 11.19
N GLY A 96 13.56 4.82 11.72
CA GLY A 96 13.31 4.45 13.12
C GLY A 96 11.83 4.23 13.45
N TRP A 97 10.98 3.95 12.46
CA TRP A 97 9.54 3.72 12.64
C TRP A 97 9.28 2.24 12.93
N THR A 98 9.74 1.78 14.08
CA THR A 98 9.71 0.38 14.49
C THR A 98 8.33 -0.11 14.91
N ASP A 99 7.39 0.80 15.14
CA ASP A 99 5.98 0.55 15.47
C ASP A 99 5.12 0.15 14.24
N TYR A 100 5.69 0.21 13.04
CA TYR A 100 4.98 -0.14 11.80
C TYR A 100 4.95 -1.64 11.56
N GLN A 101 3.82 -2.12 11.02
CA GLN A 101 3.66 -3.51 10.62
C GLN A 101 4.70 -3.90 9.58
N LYS A 102 5.38 -5.02 9.82
CA LYS A 102 6.40 -5.58 8.93
C LYS A 102 5.80 -6.62 7.98
N PRO A 103 6.21 -6.66 6.70
CA PRO A 103 5.60 -7.56 5.71
C PRO A 103 6.15 -9.00 5.74
N ASN A 104 7.18 -9.29 6.55
CA ASN A 104 7.99 -10.52 6.45
C ASN A 104 7.20 -11.82 6.66
N GLU A 105 6.04 -11.77 7.32
CA GLU A 105 5.19 -12.94 7.59
C GLU A 105 3.92 -12.99 6.74
N ALA A 106 3.77 -12.05 5.80
CA ALA A 106 2.60 -11.96 4.95
C ALA A 106 2.47 -13.17 4.02
N ARG A 107 1.23 -13.66 3.89
CA ARG A 107 0.89 -14.85 3.08
C ARG A 107 0.22 -14.47 1.77
N ALA A 108 -0.56 -13.40 1.76
CA ALA A 108 -1.30 -12.92 0.60
C ALA A 108 -1.72 -11.45 0.80
N PHE A 109 -2.44 -10.92 -0.17
CA PHE A 109 -3.33 -9.80 0.04
C PHE A 109 -4.78 -10.31 0.17
N LEU A 110 -5.49 -9.86 1.18
CA LEU A 110 -6.94 -9.93 1.27
C LEU A 110 -7.53 -8.86 0.35
N ILE A 111 -8.50 -9.23 -0.49
CA ILE A 111 -9.19 -8.34 -1.41
C ILE A 111 -10.44 -7.81 -0.72
N GLU A 112 -10.49 -6.51 -0.50
CA GLU A 112 -11.63 -5.78 0.06
C GLU A 112 -12.28 -4.93 -1.03
N VAL A 113 -13.59 -5.08 -1.20
CA VAL A 113 -14.36 -4.21 -2.10
C VAL A 113 -14.71 -2.94 -1.34
N ASN A 114 -14.14 -1.82 -1.77
CA ASN A 114 -14.51 -0.51 -1.28
C ASN A 114 -15.73 -0.02 -2.06
N TYR A 115 -16.93 -0.24 -1.52
CA TYR A 115 -18.18 0.32 -2.04
C TYR A 115 -18.25 1.82 -1.75
N TYR A 116 -17.40 2.60 -2.42
CA TYR A 116 -17.45 4.05 -2.36
C TYR A 116 -18.65 4.54 -3.18
N HIS A 117 -19.63 5.19 -2.52
CA HIS A 117 -20.84 5.77 -3.15
C HIS A 117 -20.53 7.06 -3.94
N GLY A 118 -19.55 7.02 -4.85
CA GLY A 118 -19.30 8.06 -5.84
C GLY A 118 -17.96 8.77 -5.69
N TYR A 119 -17.09 8.58 -6.68
CA TYR A 119 -16.02 9.53 -7.02
C TYR A 119 -16.63 10.95 -7.06
N PRO A 120 -15.99 12.01 -6.51
CA PRO A 120 -16.53 13.36 -6.63
C PRO A 120 -16.52 13.76 -8.11
N LYS A 121 -17.66 13.53 -8.78
CA LYS A 121 -17.96 14.13 -10.08
C LYS A 121 -18.11 15.62 -9.80
N ASN A 122 -17.20 16.43 -10.34
CA ASN A 122 -17.25 17.90 -10.40
C ASN A 122 -16.68 18.72 -9.23
N LYS A 123 -15.58 18.32 -8.57
CA LYS A 123 -14.75 19.34 -7.90
C LYS A 123 -13.73 19.90 -8.89
N ARG A 124 -14.11 21.00 -9.58
CA ARG A 124 -13.14 21.88 -10.23
C ARG A 124 -12.21 22.39 -9.14
N PHE A 125 -10.93 22.01 -9.19
CA PHE A 125 -9.90 22.69 -8.41
C PHE A 125 -9.83 24.12 -8.94
N LYS A 126 -10.20 25.09 -8.10
CA LYS A 126 -9.98 26.51 -8.40
C LYS A 126 -8.47 26.79 -8.33
N PRO A 127 -7.96 27.71 -9.17
CA PRO A 127 -6.56 28.09 -9.20
C PRO A 127 -6.08 28.67 -7.86
#